data_AF-A0A7S4HZ68-F1
#
_entry.id   AF-A0A7S4HZ68-F1
#
_cell.length_a   1.000
_cell.length_b   1.000
_cell.length_c   1.000
_cell.angle_alpha   90.00
_cell.angle_beta   90.00
_cell.angle_gamma   90.00
#
_symmetry.space_group_name_H-M   'P 1'
#
loop_
_entity.id
_entity.type
_entity.pdbx_description
1 polymer ?
#
loop_
_entity_poly.entity_id
_entity_poly.type
_entity_poly.pdbx_seq_one_letter_code
_entity_poly.pdbx_strand_id
1 'polypeptide(L)'
;RTMSNPPTPPAAGPPRPDAIATLLTTDDFLPGAQTLLYSIKEHLSSAPEGEYEPELIVLATPSVSQKTRSALHPAFCTRIIDVDPVPFPRRAASKSSDDDDDAAAAGGSHVDAWDRHCGLTKLNIFRLEQYATFLYIDADCLVVRDVRHLLRLGQESADFDEGSGGASSDSLPRSLLGAAPDILPPDKFNAGVLVVRPSRRVFDDILSRAPSLGSYDGGDTGLLNAYFPDWYRTYPPEARLPFGCNAQRFMHRCTYDKRPQYWDEAVGTDLAIVHFSSSSKPWEGVKSGDGDVDEDVEMEGSEEAEAKRAIRAMLDSKDAEVLAKSGGSGGRKLDEMWRVWHDKSRKYARRFGRERKEADEKRRRDEDRARRKRAAQAQATPPPLGGGGGGPSAPQSREQKVDAQRSVTKRFRELRKEGMSAAEAMGKARDECGFADEDGKKDDPGAKVAAMFGM
;
A
#
# COMPACT_ATOMS: atom_id res chain seq x y z
N ARG A 1 -35.54 16.05 39.49
CA ARG A 1 -34.44 15.27 38.89
C ARG A 1 -34.76 15.08 37.42
N THR A 2 -34.25 15.96 36.56
CA THR A 2 -34.41 15.89 35.11
C THR A 2 -33.52 14.77 34.58
N MET A 3 -34.10 13.79 33.90
CA MET A 3 -33.37 12.72 33.25
C MET A 3 -32.60 13.30 32.07
N SER A 4 -31.26 13.25 32.14
CA SER A 4 -30.39 13.56 31.02
C SER A 4 -30.49 12.44 29.99
N ASN A 5 -30.82 12.79 28.74
CA ASN A 5 -30.73 11.85 27.63
C ASN A 5 -29.31 11.26 27.54
N PRO A 6 -29.17 9.98 27.16
CA PRO A 6 -27.86 9.37 26.96
C PRO A 6 -27.09 10.14 25.87
N PRO A 7 -25.75 10.24 25.99
CA PRO A 7 -24.94 10.91 25.00
C PRO A 7 -25.10 10.23 23.64
N THR A 8 -25.41 11.03 22.62
CA THR A 8 -25.42 10.59 21.23
C THR A 8 -24.07 9.94 20.91
N PRO A 9 -24.03 8.74 20.33
CA PRO A 9 -22.76 8.13 19.92
C PRO A 9 -22.02 9.08 18.96
N PRO A 10 -20.69 9.15 19.03
CA PRO A 10 -19.92 9.99 18.11
C PRO A 10 -20.26 9.59 16.67
N ALA A 11 -20.51 10.58 15.81
CA ALA A 11 -20.75 10.35 14.40
C ALA A 11 -19.60 9.49 13.83
N ALA A 12 -19.95 8.39 13.15
CA ALA A 12 -18.97 7.53 12.51
C ALA A 12 -18.08 8.38 11.59
N GLY A 13 -16.76 8.24 11.73
CA GLY A 13 -15.81 8.90 10.83
C GLY A 13 -16.02 8.48 9.37
N PRO A 14 -15.35 9.14 8.41
CA PRO A 14 -15.41 8.71 7.02
C PRO A 14 -15.03 7.23 6.90
N PRO A 15 -15.68 6.47 6.00
CA PRO A 15 -15.41 5.04 5.88
C PRO A 15 -13.94 4.80 5.52
N ARG A 16 -13.34 3.79 6.17
CA ARG A 16 -11.96 3.39 5.88
C ARG A 16 -11.87 2.84 4.46
N PRO A 17 -10.87 3.22 3.65
CA PRO A 17 -10.71 2.67 2.30
C PRO A 17 -10.28 1.20 2.36
N ASP A 18 -10.51 0.49 1.26
CA ASP A 18 -9.90 -0.81 1.01
C ASP A 18 -8.50 -0.65 0.42
N ALA A 19 -7.67 -1.70 0.54
CA ALA A 19 -6.33 -1.73 -0.05
C ALA A 19 -6.02 -3.06 -0.71
N ILE A 20 -5.27 -3.00 -1.81
CA ILE A 20 -4.59 -4.14 -2.42
C ILE A 20 -3.09 -3.89 -2.27
N ALA A 21 -2.37 -4.85 -1.69
CA ALA A 21 -0.99 -4.65 -1.28
C ALA A 21 -0.06 -5.80 -1.64
N THR A 22 1.23 -5.46 -1.74
CA THR A 22 2.33 -6.40 -1.85
C THR A 22 3.49 -5.98 -0.93
N LEU A 23 4.45 -6.87 -0.67
CA LEU A 23 5.61 -6.62 0.20
C LEU A 23 6.92 -6.73 -0.59
N LEU A 24 7.83 -5.79 -0.35
CA LEU A 24 9.23 -5.86 -0.77
C LEU A 24 10.15 -5.78 0.44
N THR A 25 11.01 -6.79 0.59
CA THR A 25 12.09 -6.81 1.58
C THR A 25 13.45 -6.53 0.95
N THR A 26 13.62 -6.77 -0.35
CA THR A 26 14.84 -6.53 -1.12
C THR A 26 14.54 -5.99 -2.52
N ASP A 27 15.56 -5.45 -3.18
CA ASP A 27 15.44 -4.87 -4.52
C ASP A 27 15.22 -5.93 -5.62
N ASP A 28 15.62 -7.18 -5.39
CA ASP A 28 15.51 -8.28 -6.37
C ASP A 28 14.07 -8.66 -6.71
N PHE A 29 13.10 -8.24 -5.88
CA PHE A 29 11.67 -8.42 -6.12
C PHE A 29 11.04 -7.30 -6.95
N LEU A 30 11.80 -6.26 -7.33
CA LEU A 30 11.29 -5.16 -8.17
C LEU A 30 10.62 -5.66 -9.48
N PRO A 31 11.20 -6.60 -10.27
CA PRO A 31 10.55 -7.10 -11.47
C PRO A 31 9.20 -7.76 -11.20
N GLY A 32 9.11 -8.54 -10.12
CA GLY A 32 7.87 -9.16 -9.65
C GLY A 32 6.82 -8.12 -9.29
N ALA A 33 7.18 -7.19 -8.39
CA ALA A 33 6.29 -6.15 -7.92
C ALA A 33 5.77 -5.24 -9.05
N GLN A 34 6.62 -4.85 -10.00
CA GLN A 34 6.19 -4.06 -11.17
C GLN A 34 5.19 -4.84 -12.02
N THR A 35 5.46 -6.11 -12.27
CA THR A 35 4.60 -6.98 -13.07
C THR A 35 3.24 -7.17 -12.40
N LEU A 36 3.25 -7.50 -11.10
CA LEU A 36 2.05 -7.65 -10.28
C LEU A 36 1.20 -6.38 -10.29
N LEU A 37 1.77 -5.24 -9.87
CA LEU A 37 1.03 -3.99 -9.76
C LEU A 37 0.49 -3.51 -11.11
N TYR A 38 1.26 -3.67 -12.18
CA TYR A 38 0.78 -3.38 -13.52
C TYR A 38 -0.39 -4.28 -13.92
N SER A 39 -0.29 -5.59 -13.66
CA SER A 39 -1.36 -6.54 -13.95
C SER A 39 -2.64 -6.27 -13.15
N ILE A 40 -2.52 -5.78 -11.90
CA ILE A 40 -3.66 -5.33 -11.11
C ILE A 40 -4.29 -4.10 -11.78
N LYS A 41 -3.52 -3.08 -12.12
CA LYS A 41 -4.04 -1.85 -12.75
C LYS A 41 -4.80 -2.09 -14.06
N GLU A 42 -4.38 -3.10 -14.83
CA GLU A 42 -5.00 -3.42 -16.12
C GLU A 42 -6.30 -4.22 -15.98
N HIS A 43 -6.47 -5.01 -14.90
CA HIS A 43 -7.65 -5.87 -14.73
C HIS A 43 -8.63 -5.42 -13.66
N LEU A 44 -8.18 -4.60 -12.70
CA LEU A 44 -9.04 -4.12 -11.63
C LEU A 44 -10.12 -3.23 -12.25
N SER A 45 -11.39 -3.57 -11.96
CA SER A 45 -12.53 -2.77 -12.41
C SER A 45 -12.46 -1.33 -11.82
N SER A 46 -13.38 -0.44 -12.17
CA SER A 46 -13.57 0.82 -11.41
C SER A 46 -14.51 0.61 -10.23
N ALA A 47 -14.32 1.39 -9.16
CA ALA A 47 -15.20 1.37 -8.02
C ALA A 47 -16.62 1.79 -8.45
N PRO A 48 -17.67 1.19 -7.88
CA PRO A 48 -19.03 1.70 -8.04
C PRO A 48 -19.12 3.17 -7.65
N GLU A 49 -20.12 3.85 -8.19
CA GLU A 49 -20.40 5.24 -7.85
C GLU A 49 -20.66 5.36 -6.33
N GLY A 50 -19.95 6.28 -5.68
CA GLY A 50 -20.04 6.52 -4.23
C GLY A 50 -19.06 5.71 -3.37
N GLU A 51 -18.30 4.77 -3.95
CA GLU A 51 -17.21 4.06 -3.26
C GLU A 51 -15.85 4.67 -3.60
N TYR A 52 -14.90 4.54 -2.66
CA TYR A 52 -13.51 4.89 -2.92
C TYR A 52 -12.83 3.80 -3.75
N GLU A 53 -11.97 4.19 -4.70
CA GLU A 53 -11.06 3.24 -5.33
C GLU A 53 -10.12 2.65 -4.27
N PRO A 54 -9.85 1.33 -4.29
CA PRO A 54 -8.92 0.73 -3.35
C PRO A 54 -7.52 1.28 -3.57
N GLU A 55 -6.80 1.53 -2.48
CA GLU A 55 -5.42 1.98 -2.57
C GLU A 55 -4.51 0.82 -3.01
N LEU A 56 -3.61 1.08 -3.97
CA LEU A 56 -2.54 0.15 -4.33
C LEU A 56 -1.32 0.45 -3.45
N ILE A 57 -0.94 -0.50 -2.60
CA ILE A 57 0.07 -0.31 -1.55
C ILE A 57 1.28 -1.20 -1.80
N VAL A 58 2.47 -0.64 -1.58
CA VAL A 58 3.69 -1.43 -1.41
C VAL A 58 4.16 -1.29 0.03
N LEU A 59 4.18 -2.39 0.78
CA LEU A 59 4.89 -2.47 2.05
C LEU A 59 6.38 -2.62 1.73
N ALA A 60 7.23 -1.78 2.31
CA ALA A 60 8.66 -1.81 2.04
C ALA A 60 9.47 -1.75 3.33
N THR A 61 10.49 -2.61 3.43
CA THR A 61 11.49 -2.50 4.50
C THR A 61 12.52 -1.41 4.21
N PRO A 62 13.28 -0.93 5.20
CA PRO A 62 14.38 0.01 4.99
C PRO A 62 15.45 -0.47 4.00
N SER A 63 15.58 -1.79 3.81
CA SER A 63 16.55 -2.40 2.87
C SER A 63 16.19 -2.17 1.40
N VAL A 64 14.95 -1.80 1.09
CA VAL A 64 14.52 -1.49 -0.28
C VAL A 64 15.04 -0.10 -0.67
N SER A 65 15.83 -0.02 -1.74
CA SER A 65 16.51 1.22 -2.11
C SER A 65 15.55 2.31 -2.60
N GLN A 66 16.02 3.56 -2.51
CA GLN A 66 15.26 4.70 -3.06
C GLN A 66 15.06 4.58 -4.58
N LYS A 67 15.96 3.89 -5.29
CA LYS A 67 15.83 3.60 -6.73
C LYS A 67 14.61 2.72 -6.98
N THR A 68 14.49 1.60 -6.27
CA THR A 68 13.33 0.69 -6.32
C THR A 68 12.04 1.40 -5.92
N ARG A 69 12.05 2.16 -4.82
CA ARG A 69 10.90 2.94 -4.34
C ARG A 69 10.41 3.95 -5.39
N SER A 70 11.33 4.66 -6.04
CA SER A 70 11.02 5.64 -7.08
C SER A 70 10.58 4.99 -8.40
N ALA A 71 11.00 3.75 -8.66
CA ALA A 71 10.55 2.96 -9.80
C ALA A 71 9.11 2.44 -9.62
N LEU A 72 8.64 2.27 -8.37
CA LEU A 72 7.29 1.80 -8.04
C LEU A 72 6.30 2.95 -7.86
N HIS A 73 6.64 3.96 -7.05
CA HIS A 73 5.76 5.09 -6.77
C HIS A 73 6.21 6.35 -7.54
N PRO A 74 5.31 7.08 -8.22
CA PRO A 74 3.85 6.92 -8.25
C PRO A 74 3.30 6.11 -9.44
N ALA A 75 4.17 5.46 -10.22
CA ALA A 75 3.76 4.81 -11.46
C ALA A 75 2.79 3.63 -11.22
N PHE A 76 3.12 2.76 -10.29
CA PHE A 76 2.46 1.46 -10.10
C PHE A 76 1.60 1.39 -8.84
N CYS A 77 1.87 2.21 -7.84
CA CYS A 77 1.16 2.19 -6.57
C CYS A 77 0.77 3.60 -6.11
N THR A 78 -0.29 3.67 -5.30
CA THR A 78 -0.80 4.90 -4.69
C THR A 78 0.13 5.41 -3.60
N ARG A 79 0.76 4.50 -2.85
CA ARG A 79 1.77 4.85 -1.84
C ARG A 79 2.65 3.65 -1.48
N ILE A 80 3.80 3.98 -0.88
CA ILE A 80 4.67 3.03 -0.21
C ILE A 80 4.53 3.25 1.29
N ILE A 81 4.31 2.18 2.04
CA ILE A 81 4.25 2.20 3.51
C ILE A 81 5.52 1.52 4.03
N ASP A 82 6.31 2.26 4.80
CA ASP A 82 7.46 1.69 5.48
C ASP A 82 7.01 0.78 6.61
N VAL A 83 7.56 -0.44 6.62
CA VAL A 83 7.29 -1.44 7.64
C VAL A 83 8.59 -1.91 8.28
N ASP A 84 8.53 -2.10 9.59
CA ASP A 84 9.65 -2.62 10.35
C ASP A 84 9.84 -4.11 9.99
N PRO A 85 11.07 -4.53 9.68
CA PRO A 85 11.35 -5.93 9.44
C PRO A 85 11.06 -6.77 10.68
N VAL A 86 10.39 -7.91 10.49
CA VAL A 86 10.08 -8.85 11.58
C VAL A 86 10.82 -10.15 11.33
N PRO A 87 11.84 -10.51 12.14
CA PRO A 87 12.58 -11.77 11.97
C PRO A 87 11.78 -12.96 12.53
N PHE A 88 12.19 -14.19 12.18
CA PHE A 88 11.65 -15.38 12.84
C PHE A 88 12.16 -15.44 14.29
N PRO A 89 11.30 -15.79 15.26
CA PRO A 89 11.76 -16.03 16.61
C PRO A 89 12.70 -17.24 16.63
N ARG A 90 13.94 -17.07 17.10
CA ARG A 90 14.81 -18.21 17.35
C ARG A 90 14.18 -19.09 18.43
N ARG A 91 14.04 -20.39 18.14
CA ARG A 91 13.66 -21.37 19.15
C ARG A 91 14.74 -21.33 20.24
N ALA A 92 14.35 -21.08 21.49
CA ALA A 92 15.30 -21.05 22.60
C ALA A 92 16.05 -22.39 22.60
N ALA A 93 17.36 -22.36 22.41
CA ALA A 93 18.20 -23.54 22.50
C ALA A 93 17.91 -24.22 23.85
N SER A 94 17.39 -25.44 23.82
CA SER A 94 17.34 -26.26 25.03
C SER A 94 18.78 -26.41 25.48
N LYS A 95 19.10 -25.90 26.68
CA LYS A 95 20.34 -26.24 27.37
C LYS A 95 20.30 -27.73 27.70
N SER A 96 20.72 -28.58 26.77
CA SER A 96 20.95 -30.00 27.04
C SER A 96 21.98 -30.55 26.05
N SER A 97 23.09 -30.99 26.65
CA SER A 97 24.19 -31.85 26.17
C SER A 97 25.14 -31.31 25.08
N ASP A 98 26.43 -31.45 25.41
CA ASP A 98 27.64 -31.04 24.71
C ASP A 98 27.97 -31.90 23.47
N ASP A 99 27.00 -32.15 22.59
CA ASP A 99 27.24 -32.86 21.32
C ASP A 99 27.06 -31.88 20.14
N ASP A 100 28.20 -31.42 19.61
CA ASP A 100 28.36 -30.28 18.69
C ASP A 100 27.94 -30.51 17.21
N ASP A 101 27.16 -31.54 16.87
CA ASP A 101 26.87 -31.88 15.47
C ASP A 101 25.39 -31.83 15.02
N ASP A 102 24.43 -31.52 15.90
CA ASP A 102 22.98 -31.59 15.57
C ASP A 102 22.24 -30.23 15.48
N ALA A 103 22.95 -29.11 15.41
CA ALA A 103 22.34 -27.76 15.34
C ALA A 103 21.66 -27.42 13.98
N ALA A 104 21.78 -28.28 12.97
CA ALA A 104 21.25 -28.03 11.62
C ALA A 104 19.78 -28.45 11.40
N ALA A 105 19.12 -29.07 12.39
CA ALA A 105 17.77 -29.63 12.24
C ALA A 105 16.63 -28.75 12.82
N ALA A 106 16.89 -27.47 13.11
CA ALA A 106 15.95 -26.61 13.83
C ALA A 106 15.29 -25.53 12.96
N GLY A 107 14.40 -25.92 12.04
CA GLY A 107 13.22 -25.16 11.61
C GLY A 107 13.36 -23.69 11.16
N GLY A 108 14.54 -23.27 10.71
CA GLY A 108 14.72 -22.01 9.98
C GLY A 108 14.33 -22.16 8.51
N SER A 109 14.02 -21.06 7.82
CA SER A 109 14.01 -21.09 6.36
C SER A 109 15.43 -21.38 5.86
N HIS A 110 15.57 -21.94 4.66
CA HIS A 110 16.87 -22.32 4.07
C HIS A 110 17.80 -21.13 3.76
N VAL A 111 17.44 -19.91 4.18
CA VAL A 111 18.19 -18.68 3.96
C VAL A 111 18.37 -17.93 5.27
N ASP A 112 19.57 -18.01 5.85
CA ASP A 112 19.89 -17.34 7.12
C ASP A 112 19.62 -15.81 7.12
N ALA A 113 19.64 -15.15 5.96
CA ALA A 113 19.31 -13.73 5.82
C ALA A 113 17.81 -13.45 5.91
N TRP A 114 16.97 -14.36 5.40
CA TRP A 114 15.51 -14.29 5.51
C TRP A 114 15.08 -14.43 6.97
N ASP A 115 15.67 -15.38 7.69
CA ASP A 115 15.41 -15.64 9.09
C ASP A 115 15.89 -14.52 10.02
N ARG A 116 17.05 -13.93 9.73
CA ARG A 116 17.67 -12.91 10.59
C ARG A 116 17.04 -11.54 10.48
N HIS A 117 16.41 -11.20 9.35
CA HIS A 117 15.99 -9.81 9.12
C HIS A 117 14.54 -9.62 8.72
N CYS A 118 13.85 -10.54 8.03
CA CYS A 118 12.54 -10.19 7.47
C CYS A 118 11.48 -11.30 7.39
N GLY A 119 11.74 -12.50 7.90
CA GLY A 119 10.92 -13.69 7.62
C GLY A 119 9.43 -13.61 7.97
N LEU A 120 9.04 -12.74 8.90
CA LEU A 120 7.65 -12.50 9.30
C LEU A 120 7.14 -11.09 8.98
N THR A 121 7.88 -10.31 8.18
CA THR A 121 7.54 -8.91 7.89
C THR A 121 6.14 -8.76 7.26
N LYS A 122 5.69 -9.79 6.52
CA LYS A 122 4.33 -9.89 5.95
C LYS A 122 3.25 -9.69 7.01
N LEU A 123 3.48 -10.08 8.27
CA LEU A 123 2.49 -9.93 9.34
C LEU A 123 2.06 -8.48 9.58
N ASN A 124 2.84 -7.48 9.16
CA ASN A 124 2.43 -6.08 9.22
C ASN A 124 1.10 -5.82 8.50
N ILE A 125 0.62 -6.67 7.58
CA ILE A 125 -0.73 -6.54 7.00
C ILE A 125 -1.84 -6.53 8.06
N PHE A 126 -1.65 -7.21 9.19
CA PHE A 126 -2.64 -7.26 10.27
C PHE A 126 -2.69 -5.97 11.08
N ARG A 127 -1.65 -5.12 11.07
CA ARG A 127 -1.61 -3.93 11.94
C ARG A 127 -2.17 -2.65 11.32
N LEU A 128 -2.52 -2.68 10.02
CA LEU A 128 -2.87 -1.49 9.25
C LEU A 128 -4.36 -1.14 9.37
N GLU A 129 -4.80 -0.80 10.59
CA GLU A 129 -6.20 -0.52 10.93
C GLU A 129 -6.79 0.74 10.28
N GLN A 130 -5.99 1.51 9.52
CA GLN A 130 -6.49 2.57 8.66
C GLN A 130 -7.28 2.05 7.44
N TYR A 131 -7.19 0.75 7.13
CA TYR A 131 -7.92 0.10 6.03
C TYR A 131 -9.09 -0.75 6.56
N ALA A 132 -10.18 -0.82 5.78
CA ALA A 132 -11.33 -1.67 6.08
C ALA A 132 -11.03 -3.13 5.75
N THR A 133 -10.78 -3.40 4.46
CA THR A 133 -10.33 -4.70 3.96
C THR A 133 -8.97 -4.55 3.28
N PHE A 134 -8.11 -5.53 3.49
CA PHE A 134 -6.75 -5.54 2.95
C PHE A 134 -6.54 -6.85 2.17
N LEU A 135 -6.47 -6.76 0.84
CA LEU A 135 -6.09 -7.86 -0.05
C LEU A 135 -4.58 -7.86 -0.26
N TYR A 136 -3.89 -8.76 0.41
CA TYR A 136 -2.47 -8.98 0.22
C TYR A 136 -2.21 -9.98 -0.91
N ILE A 137 -1.24 -9.67 -1.79
CA ILE A 137 -0.79 -10.52 -2.89
C ILE A 137 0.75 -10.48 -2.92
N ASP A 138 1.40 -11.65 -2.84
CA ASP A 138 2.86 -11.76 -2.90
C ASP A 138 3.43 -11.21 -4.22
N ALA A 139 4.62 -10.61 -4.14
CA ALA A 139 5.26 -9.92 -5.28
C ALA A 139 5.62 -10.84 -6.46
N ASP A 140 5.57 -12.16 -6.26
CA ASP A 140 5.75 -13.18 -7.28
C ASP A 140 4.42 -13.73 -7.82
N CYS A 141 3.32 -12.99 -7.64
CA CYS A 141 2.05 -13.29 -8.27
C CYS A 141 1.82 -12.49 -9.56
N LEU A 142 0.86 -12.95 -10.37
CA LEU A 142 0.36 -12.26 -11.56
C LEU A 142 -1.16 -12.28 -11.54
N VAL A 143 -1.79 -11.11 -11.63
CA VAL A 143 -3.24 -10.97 -11.74
C VAL A 143 -3.65 -11.05 -13.21
N VAL A 144 -4.56 -11.97 -13.52
CA VAL A 144 -5.04 -12.24 -14.89
C VAL A 144 -6.55 -12.00 -15.05
N ARG A 145 -7.24 -11.59 -13.98
CA ARG A 145 -8.66 -11.22 -13.96
C ARG A 145 -8.94 -10.21 -12.84
N ASP A 146 -10.09 -9.54 -12.89
CA ASP A 146 -10.54 -8.64 -11.82
C ASP A 146 -10.59 -9.35 -10.46
N VAL A 147 -10.00 -8.72 -9.45
CA VAL A 147 -9.91 -9.19 -8.07
C VAL A 147 -10.72 -8.33 -7.10
N ARG A 148 -11.45 -7.30 -7.56
CA ARG A 148 -12.24 -6.43 -6.67
C ARG A 148 -13.23 -7.21 -5.81
N HIS A 149 -13.83 -8.28 -6.34
CA HIS A 149 -14.78 -9.11 -5.60
C HIS A 149 -14.20 -9.67 -4.29
N LEU A 150 -12.87 -9.86 -4.21
CA LEU A 150 -12.19 -10.32 -2.99
C LEU A 150 -12.20 -9.28 -1.86
N LEU A 151 -12.28 -7.98 -2.18
CA LEU A 151 -12.35 -6.91 -1.17
C LEU A 151 -13.71 -6.85 -0.45
N ARG A 152 -14.74 -7.47 -1.03
CA ARG A 152 -16.10 -7.49 -0.49
C ARG A 152 -16.39 -8.71 0.39
N LEU A 153 -15.41 -9.58 0.59
CA LEU A 153 -15.61 -10.80 1.36
C LEU A 153 -16.08 -10.50 2.78
N GLY A 154 -17.11 -11.23 3.20
CA GLY A 154 -17.70 -11.11 4.53
C GLY A 154 -18.37 -9.77 4.82
N GLN A 155 -18.61 -8.89 3.84
CA GLN A 155 -19.44 -7.70 4.05
C GLN A 155 -20.91 -8.08 4.27
N GLU A 156 -21.41 -9.12 3.61
CA GLU A 156 -22.78 -9.63 3.78
C GLU A 156 -23.02 -10.34 5.12
N SER A 157 -21.95 -10.80 5.79
CA SER A 157 -22.04 -11.50 7.09
C SER A 157 -21.85 -10.58 8.30
N ALA A 158 -21.50 -9.31 8.09
CA ALA A 158 -21.36 -8.33 9.17
C ALA A 158 -22.71 -7.94 9.80
N ASP A 159 -23.82 -8.10 9.07
CA ASP A 159 -25.19 -7.82 9.55
C ASP A 159 -25.69 -8.86 10.58
N PHE A 160 -24.97 -9.97 10.81
CA PHE A 160 -25.39 -11.03 11.73
C PHE A 160 -24.75 -10.98 13.14
N ASP A 161 -23.73 -10.15 13.37
CA ASP A 161 -22.95 -10.19 14.64
C ASP A 161 -23.15 -8.96 15.56
N GLU A 162 -23.75 -7.87 15.09
CA GLU A 162 -24.06 -6.72 15.96
C GLU A 162 -25.33 -6.91 16.82
N GLY A 163 -26.10 -8.00 16.61
CA GLY A 163 -27.40 -8.22 17.26
C GLY A 163 -27.50 -9.40 18.24
N SER A 164 -26.50 -10.29 18.34
CA SER A 164 -26.58 -11.45 19.23
C SER A 164 -25.88 -11.17 20.57
N GLY A 165 -26.69 -10.86 21.59
CA GLY A 165 -26.26 -10.54 22.95
C GLY A 165 -25.64 -11.73 23.71
N GLY A 166 -24.42 -12.12 23.32
CA GLY A 166 -23.70 -13.25 23.92
C GLY A 166 -22.20 -13.18 23.72
N ALA A 167 -21.57 -12.03 23.95
CA ALA A 167 -20.12 -11.93 24.00
C ALA A 167 -19.60 -12.59 25.28
N SER A 168 -19.13 -13.83 25.18
CA SER A 168 -18.08 -14.29 26.10
C SER A 168 -16.83 -13.44 25.81
N SER A 169 -16.29 -12.80 26.85
CA SER A 169 -15.23 -11.79 26.77
C SER A 169 -13.88 -12.30 26.20
N ASP A 170 -13.76 -13.57 25.84
CA ASP A 170 -12.49 -14.23 25.48
C ASP A 170 -12.35 -14.63 24.00
N SER A 171 -13.40 -14.58 23.18
CA SER A 171 -13.24 -14.82 21.74
C SER A 171 -12.79 -13.54 21.05
N LEU A 172 -11.55 -13.50 20.55
CA LEU A 172 -11.10 -12.50 19.57
C LEU A 172 -12.21 -12.33 18.50
N PRO A 173 -12.62 -11.09 18.15
CA PRO A 173 -13.56 -10.89 17.04
C PRO A 173 -12.99 -11.66 15.85
N ARG A 174 -13.78 -12.54 15.23
CA ARG A 174 -13.29 -13.40 14.14
C ARG A 174 -12.80 -12.49 13.01
N SER A 175 -11.52 -12.19 13.03
CA SER A 175 -10.88 -11.39 12.00
C SER A 175 -10.97 -12.22 10.73
N LEU A 176 -11.67 -11.70 9.73
CA LEU A 176 -11.73 -12.32 8.42
C LEU A 176 -10.30 -12.66 7.96
N LEU A 177 -10.08 -13.93 7.62
CA LEU A 177 -8.90 -14.43 6.93
C LEU A 177 -9.38 -15.26 5.74
N GLY A 178 -9.55 -14.59 4.61
CA GLY A 178 -9.80 -15.23 3.33
C GLY A 178 -8.49 -15.68 2.71
N ALA A 179 -8.39 -16.94 2.30
CA ALA A 179 -7.21 -17.47 1.61
C ALA A 179 -7.60 -18.64 0.70
N ALA A 180 -6.77 -18.96 -0.30
CA ALA A 180 -6.99 -20.16 -1.11
C ALA A 180 -6.24 -21.36 -0.50
N PRO A 181 -6.72 -22.60 -0.75
CA PRO A 181 -6.06 -23.79 -0.24
C PRO A 181 -4.64 -23.94 -0.78
N ASP A 182 -3.76 -24.49 0.04
CA ASP A 182 -2.44 -24.94 -0.38
C ASP A 182 -2.55 -26.24 -1.20
N ILE A 183 -1.53 -26.59 -2.00
CA ILE A 183 -1.55 -27.85 -2.73
C ILE A 183 -1.31 -29.01 -1.75
N LEU A 184 -0.36 -28.88 -0.83
CA LEU A 184 0.12 -29.96 0.04
C LEU A 184 0.34 -29.48 1.50
N PRO A 185 -0.57 -29.76 2.46
CA PRO A 185 -1.86 -30.43 2.32
C PRO A 185 -3.02 -29.44 2.05
N PRO A 186 -4.11 -29.89 1.37
CA PRO A 186 -5.21 -29.02 0.90
C PRO A 186 -6.18 -28.55 1.99
N ASP A 187 -6.00 -29.01 3.23
CA ASP A 187 -6.71 -28.51 4.41
C ASP A 187 -5.97 -27.34 5.09
N LYS A 188 -4.86 -26.90 4.50
CA LYS A 188 -4.13 -25.67 4.83
C LYS A 188 -4.35 -24.64 3.72
N PHE A 189 -4.17 -23.37 4.05
CA PHE A 189 -4.16 -22.30 3.07
C PHE A 189 -2.74 -21.90 2.71
N ASN A 190 -2.57 -21.33 1.52
CA ASN A 190 -1.31 -20.69 1.11
C ASN A 190 -1.37 -19.18 1.37
N ALA A 191 -0.36 -18.61 2.02
CA ALA A 191 -0.33 -17.21 2.40
C ALA A 191 0.19 -16.24 1.30
N GLY A 192 0.27 -16.72 0.06
CA GLY A 192 0.57 -15.89 -1.11
C GLY A 192 -0.52 -14.89 -1.47
N VAL A 193 -1.77 -15.21 -1.14
CA VAL A 193 -2.92 -14.32 -1.30
C VAL A 193 -3.78 -14.39 -0.05
N LEU A 194 -3.96 -13.27 0.63
CA LEU A 194 -4.71 -13.16 1.87
C LEU A 194 -5.68 -11.99 1.82
N VAL A 195 -6.93 -12.21 2.20
CA VAL A 195 -7.91 -11.15 2.47
C VAL A 195 -8.04 -11.04 3.98
N VAL A 196 -7.60 -9.91 4.53
CA VAL A 196 -7.63 -9.68 5.98
C VAL A 196 -8.43 -8.44 6.33
N ARG A 197 -9.07 -8.49 7.50
CA ARG A 197 -9.48 -7.28 8.22
C ARG A 197 -8.39 -6.93 9.21
N PRO A 198 -7.63 -5.84 9.00
CA PRO A 198 -6.56 -5.48 9.90
C PRO A 198 -7.07 -5.29 11.33
N SER A 199 -6.34 -5.87 12.27
CA SER A 199 -6.55 -5.78 13.71
C SER A 199 -5.18 -5.80 14.39
N ARG A 200 -4.83 -4.68 15.04
CA ARG A 200 -3.58 -4.56 15.79
C ARG A 200 -3.49 -5.59 16.89
N ARG A 201 -4.63 -5.91 17.52
CA ARG A 201 -4.74 -6.98 18.53
C ARG A 201 -4.33 -8.34 17.95
N VAL A 202 -4.78 -8.69 16.74
CA VAL A 202 -4.41 -9.94 16.07
C VAL A 202 -2.92 -9.94 15.71
N PHE A 203 -2.40 -8.83 15.19
CA PHE A 203 -0.97 -8.69 14.92
C PHE A 203 -0.11 -8.95 16.17
N ASP A 204 -0.42 -8.28 17.27
CA ASP A 204 0.33 -8.40 18.52
C ASP A 204 0.20 -9.83 19.10
N ASP A 205 -0.97 -10.48 19.00
CA ASP A 205 -1.16 -11.88 19.43
C ASP A 205 -0.35 -12.87 18.59
N ILE A 206 -0.36 -12.74 17.25
CA ILE A 206 0.46 -13.58 16.36
C ILE A 206 1.93 -13.49 16.76
N LEU A 207 2.46 -12.27 16.93
CA LEU A 207 3.86 -12.07 17.31
C LEU A 207 4.18 -12.66 18.68
N SER A 208 3.28 -12.50 19.67
CA SER A 208 3.49 -13.05 21.01
C SER A 208 3.53 -14.59 21.03
N ARG A 209 2.76 -15.23 20.14
CA ARG A 209 2.62 -16.69 20.07
C ARG A 209 3.58 -17.35 19.09
N ALA A 210 4.12 -16.61 18.12
CA ALA A 210 5.03 -17.13 17.09
C ALA A 210 6.20 -17.99 17.63
N PRO A 211 6.88 -17.63 18.74
CA PRO A 211 7.95 -18.47 19.29
C PRO A 211 7.48 -19.85 19.76
N SER A 212 6.21 -19.96 20.18
CA SER A 212 5.61 -21.19 20.71
C SER A 212 4.87 -22.03 19.66
N LEU A 213 4.27 -21.38 18.65
CA LEU A 213 3.55 -22.06 17.57
C LEU A 213 4.51 -22.77 16.60
N GLY A 214 5.64 -22.13 16.30
CA GLY A 214 6.54 -22.55 15.23
C GLY A 214 5.90 -22.39 13.83
N SER A 215 6.72 -22.60 12.80
CA SER A 215 6.26 -22.68 11.41
C SER A 215 6.70 -24.02 10.81
N TYR A 216 5.78 -24.78 10.24
CA TYR A 216 6.10 -26.10 9.68
C TYR A 216 6.89 -26.04 8.37
N ASP A 217 6.86 -24.91 7.67
CA ASP A 217 7.57 -24.67 6.40
C ASP A 217 8.69 -23.64 6.55
N GLY A 218 8.96 -23.16 7.77
CA GLY A 218 9.92 -22.08 8.03
C GLY A 218 9.49 -20.72 7.46
N GLY A 219 8.26 -20.59 6.96
CA GLY A 219 7.70 -19.42 6.31
C GLY A 219 6.47 -18.85 7.02
N ASP A 220 5.87 -17.82 6.43
CA ASP A 220 4.63 -17.21 6.95
C ASP A 220 3.40 -18.11 6.77
N THR A 221 3.37 -18.94 5.72
CA THR A 221 2.27 -19.88 5.47
C THR A 221 2.14 -20.87 6.63
N GLY A 222 3.24 -21.51 7.04
CA GLY A 222 3.22 -22.45 8.15
C GLY A 222 2.86 -21.81 9.49
N LEU A 223 3.39 -20.62 9.77
CA LEU A 223 3.08 -19.89 11.00
C LEU A 223 1.58 -19.51 11.06
N LEU A 224 1.05 -18.95 9.98
CA LEU A 224 -0.34 -18.52 9.93
C LEU A 224 -1.29 -19.71 10.05
N ASN A 225 -0.98 -20.84 9.42
CA ASN A 225 -1.77 -22.06 9.60
C ASN A 225 -1.67 -22.62 11.03
N ALA A 226 -0.55 -22.45 11.73
CA ALA A 226 -0.43 -22.81 13.15
C ALA A 226 -1.24 -21.88 14.06
N TYR A 227 -1.33 -20.59 13.71
CA TYR A 227 -2.13 -19.60 14.44
C TYR A 227 -3.64 -19.75 14.19
N PHE A 228 -4.03 -20.12 12.96
CA PHE A 228 -5.40 -20.39 12.54
C PHE A 228 -5.63 -21.89 12.24
N PRO A 229 -5.45 -22.79 13.22
CA PRO A 229 -5.36 -24.24 13.00
C PRO A 229 -6.65 -24.86 12.45
N ASP A 230 -7.80 -24.25 12.75
CA ASP A 230 -9.13 -24.70 12.34
C ASP A 230 -9.73 -23.84 11.21
N TRP A 231 -8.92 -23.07 10.48
CA TRP A 231 -9.38 -22.27 9.33
C TRP A 231 -10.28 -23.07 8.39
N TYR A 232 -9.80 -24.22 7.91
CA TYR A 232 -10.56 -25.05 6.97
C TYR A 232 -11.88 -25.59 7.55
N ARG A 233 -11.95 -25.83 8.87
CA ARG A 233 -13.13 -26.45 9.51
C ARG A 233 -14.16 -25.44 9.99
N THR A 234 -13.71 -24.31 10.51
CA THR A 234 -14.55 -23.40 11.31
C THR A 234 -14.78 -22.05 10.67
N TYR A 235 -13.95 -21.63 9.70
CA TYR A 235 -14.17 -20.39 8.98
C TYR A 235 -15.29 -20.60 7.94
N PRO A 236 -16.07 -19.54 7.66
CA PRO A 236 -17.19 -19.63 6.75
C PRO A 236 -16.70 -19.97 5.32
N PRO A 237 -17.54 -20.57 4.46
CA PRO A 237 -17.13 -21.00 3.11
C PRO A 237 -16.49 -19.88 2.28
N GLU A 238 -16.93 -18.64 2.44
CA GLU A 238 -16.44 -17.46 1.71
C GLU A 238 -14.99 -17.10 2.09
N ALA A 239 -14.50 -17.58 3.24
CA ALA A 239 -13.10 -17.43 3.63
C ALA A 239 -12.19 -18.44 2.90
N ARG A 240 -12.74 -19.44 2.22
CA ARG A 240 -12.00 -20.45 1.45
C ARG A 240 -12.08 -20.07 -0.02
N LEU A 241 -11.15 -19.22 -0.45
CA LEU A 241 -11.11 -18.74 -1.82
C LEU A 241 -10.93 -19.91 -2.78
N PRO A 242 -11.54 -19.87 -3.98
CA PRO A 242 -11.23 -20.81 -5.04
C PRO A 242 -9.73 -20.88 -5.30
N PHE A 243 -9.19 -22.05 -5.65
CA PHE A 243 -7.76 -22.21 -5.95
C PHE A 243 -7.29 -21.26 -7.06
N GLY A 244 -8.17 -20.90 -8.01
CA GLY A 244 -7.90 -19.90 -9.05
C GLY A 244 -7.54 -18.49 -8.53
N CYS A 245 -7.91 -18.16 -7.29
CA CYS A 245 -7.53 -16.90 -6.62
C CYS A 245 -6.10 -16.93 -6.05
N ASN A 246 -5.42 -18.07 -6.02
CA ASN A 246 -4.02 -18.23 -5.66
C ASN A 246 -3.46 -19.49 -6.37
N ALA A 247 -3.52 -19.49 -7.70
CA ALA A 247 -3.22 -20.66 -8.49
C ALA A 247 -1.71 -20.89 -8.53
N GLN A 248 -1.25 -21.77 -7.65
CA GLN A 248 0.17 -22.05 -7.47
C GLN A 248 0.77 -22.74 -8.71
N ARG A 249 1.83 -22.13 -9.26
CA ARG A 249 2.55 -22.60 -10.45
C ARG A 249 3.02 -24.05 -10.33
N PHE A 250 3.33 -24.49 -9.12
CA PHE A 250 3.78 -25.86 -8.88
C PHE A 250 2.78 -26.90 -9.41
N MET A 251 1.48 -26.70 -9.19
CA MET A 251 0.46 -27.59 -9.72
C MET A 251 0.52 -27.67 -11.25
N HIS A 252 0.61 -26.52 -11.93
CA HIS A 252 0.74 -26.48 -13.39
C HIS A 252 1.97 -27.25 -13.86
N ARG A 253 3.13 -27.05 -13.21
CA ARG A 253 4.37 -27.75 -13.59
C ARG A 253 4.25 -29.27 -13.44
N CYS A 254 3.58 -29.74 -12.39
CA CYS A 254 3.44 -31.17 -12.12
C CYS A 254 2.41 -31.87 -13.02
N THR A 255 1.34 -31.17 -13.41
CA THR A 255 0.19 -31.80 -14.06
C THR A 255 0.01 -31.46 -15.53
N TYR A 256 0.40 -30.26 -15.97
CA TYR A 256 -0.07 -29.71 -17.25
C TYR A 256 0.39 -30.51 -18.47
N ASP A 257 1.67 -30.94 -18.52
CA ASP A 257 2.17 -31.71 -19.67
C ASP A 257 1.49 -33.09 -19.82
N LYS A 258 0.99 -33.66 -18.72
CA LYS A 258 0.33 -34.97 -18.72
C LYS A 258 -1.17 -34.85 -18.89
N ARG A 259 -1.78 -33.85 -18.26
CA ARG A 259 -3.22 -33.62 -18.17
C ARG A 259 -3.52 -32.12 -18.04
N PRO A 260 -3.56 -31.37 -19.16
CA PRO A 260 -3.88 -29.94 -19.16
C PRO A 260 -5.21 -29.60 -18.49
N GLN A 261 -6.17 -30.53 -18.47
CA GLN A 261 -7.51 -30.35 -17.90
C GLN A 261 -7.48 -30.00 -16.39
N TYR A 262 -6.46 -30.45 -15.65
CA TYR A 262 -6.27 -30.04 -14.25
C TYR A 262 -6.09 -28.54 -14.09
N TRP A 263 -5.63 -27.86 -15.13
CA TRP A 263 -5.49 -26.42 -15.14
C TRP A 263 -6.61 -25.76 -15.94
N ASP A 264 -6.77 -26.15 -17.20
CA ASP A 264 -7.65 -25.43 -18.14
C ASP A 264 -9.13 -25.59 -17.78
N GLU A 265 -9.55 -26.75 -17.24
CA GLU A 265 -10.96 -27.01 -16.86
C GLU A 265 -11.19 -26.79 -15.35
N ALA A 266 -10.33 -27.35 -14.49
CA ALA A 266 -10.54 -27.32 -13.05
C ALA A 266 -10.16 -25.97 -12.39
N VAL A 267 -9.27 -25.18 -13.00
CA VAL A 267 -8.87 -23.86 -12.50
C VAL A 267 -9.28 -22.74 -13.43
N GLY A 268 -9.29 -22.96 -14.75
CA GLY A 268 -9.46 -21.92 -15.76
C GLY A 268 -10.71 -21.04 -15.57
N THR A 269 -11.82 -21.63 -15.10
CA THR A 269 -13.05 -20.91 -14.79
C THR A 269 -12.86 -19.85 -13.70
N ASP A 270 -12.06 -20.16 -12.66
CA ASP A 270 -11.85 -19.28 -11.50
C ASP A 270 -10.47 -18.61 -11.49
N LEU A 271 -9.66 -18.83 -12.53
CA LEU A 271 -8.29 -18.33 -12.60
C LEU A 271 -8.28 -16.79 -12.60
N ALA A 272 -7.82 -16.22 -11.50
CA ALA A 272 -7.68 -14.79 -11.30
C ALA A 272 -6.25 -14.39 -10.94
N ILE A 273 -5.52 -15.23 -10.19
CA ILE A 273 -4.15 -14.95 -9.75
C ILE A 273 -3.29 -16.19 -9.94
N VAL A 274 -2.18 -16.06 -10.66
CA VAL A 274 -1.14 -17.10 -10.76
C VAL A 274 -0.03 -16.77 -9.77
N HIS A 275 0.30 -17.71 -8.89
CA HIS A 275 1.35 -17.54 -7.89
C HIS A 275 2.59 -18.32 -8.29
N PHE A 276 3.70 -17.64 -8.57
CA PHE A 276 4.97 -18.24 -8.96
C PHE A 276 5.78 -18.68 -7.72
N SER A 277 5.11 -19.40 -6.81
CA SER A 277 5.59 -19.79 -5.48
C SER A 277 6.89 -20.60 -5.48
N SER A 278 7.12 -21.42 -6.51
CA SER A 278 8.31 -22.26 -6.65
C SER A 278 9.56 -21.49 -7.10
N SER A 279 10.75 -22.06 -6.95
CA SER A 279 11.96 -21.61 -7.66
C SER A 279 12.01 -22.18 -9.09
N SER A 280 12.80 -21.63 -10.01
CA SER A 280 13.33 -20.25 -10.00
C SER A 280 12.21 -19.23 -10.22
N LYS A 281 12.34 -18.01 -9.69
CA LYS A 281 11.37 -16.94 -9.96
C LYS A 281 11.38 -16.58 -11.45
N PRO A 282 10.27 -16.08 -12.02
CA PRO A 282 10.17 -15.82 -13.47
C PRO A 282 11.20 -14.83 -14.04
N TRP A 283 11.67 -13.91 -13.20
CA TRP A 283 12.70 -12.93 -13.55
C TRP A 283 14.13 -13.46 -13.37
N GLU A 284 14.31 -14.59 -12.69
CA GLU A 284 15.62 -15.20 -12.54
C GLU A 284 16.05 -15.82 -13.88
N GLY A 285 17.07 -15.24 -14.50
CA GLY A 285 17.57 -15.66 -15.81
C GLY A 285 17.19 -14.73 -16.97
N VAL A 286 16.40 -13.67 -16.72
CA VAL A 286 16.27 -12.56 -17.66
C VAL A 286 17.56 -11.74 -17.57
N LYS A 287 18.51 -11.95 -18.49
CA LYS A 287 19.64 -11.03 -18.64
C LYS A 287 19.07 -9.63 -18.87
N SER A 288 19.57 -8.63 -18.14
CA SER A 288 19.29 -7.21 -18.37
C SER A 288 19.88 -6.79 -19.73
N GLY A 289 19.25 -7.22 -20.81
CA GLY A 289 19.57 -6.86 -22.19
C GLY A 289 18.55 -5.86 -22.69
N ASP A 290 18.88 -4.57 -22.58
CA ASP A 290 18.87 -3.58 -23.67
C ASP A 290 18.70 -2.16 -23.13
N GLY A 291 19.85 -1.47 -23.03
CA GLY A 291 19.97 -0.03 -23.20
C GLY A 291 19.90 0.82 -21.93
N ASP A 292 20.87 0.67 -21.04
CA ASP A 292 21.56 1.79 -20.37
C ASP A 292 22.92 1.26 -19.92
N VAL A 293 23.99 1.83 -20.46
CA VAL A 293 25.36 1.50 -20.08
C VAL A 293 25.65 2.25 -18.78
N ASP A 294 25.45 1.58 -17.65
CA ASP A 294 26.27 1.83 -16.48
C ASP A 294 27.30 0.69 -16.45
N GLU A 295 28.57 1.03 -16.60
CA GLU A 295 29.68 0.09 -16.45
C GLU A 295 29.72 -0.41 -15.01
N ASP A 296 28.98 -1.48 -14.72
CA ASP A 296 29.25 -2.31 -13.56
C ASP A 296 30.57 -3.03 -13.83
N VAL A 297 31.64 -2.53 -13.21
CA VAL A 297 32.90 -3.26 -13.09
C VAL A 297 32.59 -4.53 -12.30
N GLU A 298 32.43 -5.64 -13.01
CA GLU A 298 32.40 -6.98 -12.41
C GLU A 298 33.74 -7.22 -11.70
N MET A 299 33.79 -6.94 -10.41
CA MET A 299 34.86 -7.44 -9.53
C MET A 299 34.59 -8.92 -9.27
N GLU A 300 34.97 -9.76 -10.23
CA GLU A 300 35.07 -11.20 -10.03
C GLU A 300 36.03 -11.47 -8.87
N GLY A 301 35.52 -12.08 -7.79
CA GLY A 301 36.33 -12.52 -6.64
C GLY A 301 35.88 -12.01 -5.26
N SER A 302 34.74 -11.33 -5.13
CA SER A 302 34.22 -10.98 -3.80
C SER A 302 33.51 -12.16 -3.13
N GLU A 303 33.67 -12.28 -1.80
CA GLU A 303 32.92 -13.22 -0.94
C GLU A 303 31.41 -13.14 -1.16
N GLU A 304 30.88 -11.98 -1.55
CA GLU A 304 29.46 -11.76 -1.83
C GLU A 304 29.02 -12.42 -3.16
N ALA A 305 29.87 -12.44 -4.19
CA ALA A 305 29.59 -13.12 -5.45
C ALA A 305 29.65 -14.65 -5.29
N GLU A 306 30.57 -15.12 -4.44
CA GLU A 306 30.70 -16.53 -4.09
C GLU A 306 29.56 -16.99 -3.18
N ALA A 307 29.12 -16.16 -2.23
CA ALA A 307 27.92 -16.37 -1.42
C ALA A 307 26.66 -16.40 -2.30
N LYS A 308 26.49 -15.49 -3.27
CA LYS A 308 25.38 -15.52 -4.22
C LYS A 308 25.38 -16.78 -5.11
N ARG A 309 26.55 -17.28 -5.51
CA ARG A 309 26.68 -18.57 -6.22
C ARG A 309 26.38 -19.76 -5.32
N ALA A 310 26.86 -19.77 -4.09
CA ALA A 310 26.60 -20.82 -3.10
C ALA A 310 25.12 -20.88 -2.70
N ILE A 311 24.49 -19.72 -2.50
CA ILE A 311 23.04 -19.55 -2.26
C ILE A 311 22.26 -20.14 -3.44
N ARG A 312 22.66 -19.81 -4.68
CA ARG A 312 22.01 -20.33 -5.90
C ARG A 312 22.23 -21.82 -6.14
N ALA A 313 23.37 -22.36 -5.71
CA ALA A 313 23.69 -23.79 -5.83
C ALA A 313 22.99 -24.65 -4.76
N MET A 314 22.61 -24.05 -3.62
CA MET A 314 21.95 -24.76 -2.52
C MET A 314 20.42 -24.64 -2.51
N LEU A 315 19.83 -23.74 -3.30
CA LEU A 315 18.43 -23.31 -3.15
C LEU A 315 17.33 -24.24 -3.71
N ASP A 316 17.60 -25.48 -4.14
CA ASP A 316 16.53 -26.49 -4.35
C ASP A 316 17.10 -27.86 -4.78
N SER A 317 18.08 -28.44 -4.08
CA SER A 317 18.70 -29.68 -4.60
C SER A 317 17.72 -30.85 -4.77
N LYS A 318 16.58 -30.85 -4.08
CA LYS A 318 15.52 -31.86 -4.24
C LYS A 318 14.41 -31.47 -5.22
N ASP A 319 13.99 -30.21 -5.24
CA ASP A 319 12.91 -29.76 -6.14
C ASP A 319 13.45 -29.37 -7.53
N ALA A 320 14.67 -28.84 -7.63
CA ALA A 320 15.32 -28.51 -8.89
C ALA A 320 15.68 -29.76 -9.70
N GLU A 321 16.00 -30.89 -9.07
CA GLU A 321 16.26 -32.14 -9.79
C GLU A 321 14.99 -32.75 -10.38
N VAL A 322 13.85 -32.61 -9.68
CA VAL A 322 12.53 -33.03 -10.18
C VAL A 322 12.01 -32.04 -11.23
N LEU A 323 12.24 -30.74 -11.06
CA LEU A 323 11.87 -29.67 -12.00
C LEU A 323 12.72 -29.68 -13.28
N ALA A 324 14.02 -29.94 -13.18
CA ALA A 324 14.93 -30.06 -14.33
C ALA A 324 14.57 -31.27 -15.20
N LYS A 325 14.04 -32.34 -14.59
CA LYS A 325 13.51 -33.52 -15.30
C LYS A 325 12.07 -33.30 -15.83
N SER A 326 11.38 -32.25 -15.36
CA SER A 326 10.00 -31.89 -15.74
C SER A 326 9.92 -30.67 -16.67
N GLY A 327 11.01 -30.36 -17.39
CA GLY A 327 11.10 -29.28 -18.39
C GLY A 327 10.25 -29.50 -19.66
N GLY A 328 9.01 -29.99 -19.50
CA GLY A 328 8.05 -30.09 -20.58
C GLY A 328 7.52 -28.71 -21.02
N SER A 329 6.61 -28.72 -21.99
CA SER A 329 6.05 -27.49 -22.58
C SER A 329 5.21 -26.68 -21.59
N GLY A 330 4.67 -27.32 -20.56
CA GLY A 330 3.74 -26.72 -19.61
C GLY A 330 4.37 -25.63 -18.74
N GLY A 331 5.52 -25.90 -18.11
CA GLY A 331 6.20 -24.88 -17.29
C GLY A 331 6.52 -23.59 -18.04
N ARG A 332 6.78 -23.71 -19.36
CA ARG A 332 7.07 -22.57 -20.24
C ARG A 332 5.85 -21.66 -20.48
N LYS A 333 4.62 -22.20 -20.46
CA LYS A 333 3.39 -21.43 -20.74
C LYS A 333 3.16 -20.31 -19.71
N LEU A 334 3.23 -20.64 -18.42
CA LEU A 334 3.05 -19.63 -17.36
C LEU A 334 4.23 -18.65 -17.28
N ASP A 335 5.45 -19.14 -17.48
CA ASP A 335 6.63 -18.28 -17.46
C ASP A 335 6.64 -17.32 -18.68
N GLU A 336 6.17 -17.76 -19.85
CA GLU A 336 5.97 -16.90 -21.02
C GLU A 336 4.87 -15.85 -20.78
N MET A 337 3.75 -16.27 -20.19
CA MET A 337 2.69 -15.34 -19.79
C MET A 337 3.23 -14.26 -18.85
N TRP A 338 4.02 -14.64 -17.85
CA TRP A 338 4.67 -13.68 -16.95
C TRP A 338 5.58 -12.72 -17.71
N ARG A 339 6.43 -13.22 -18.63
CA ARG A 339 7.33 -12.36 -19.44
C ARG A 339 6.56 -11.34 -20.27
N VAL A 340 5.43 -11.73 -20.87
CA VAL A 340 4.57 -10.81 -21.63
C VAL A 340 4.09 -9.67 -20.73
N TRP A 341 3.63 -9.97 -19.52
CA TRP A 341 3.17 -8.97 -18.57
C TRP A 341 4.30 -8.10 -18.02
N HIS A 342 5.46 -8.69 -17.75
CA HIS A 342 6.66 -7.97 -17.35
C HIS A 342 7.09 -6.98 -18.44
N ASP A 343 7.10 -7.38 -19.70
CA ASP A 343 7.42 -6.49 -20.82
C ASP A 343 6.43 -5.33 -20.97
N LYS A 344 5.13 -5.59 -20.77
CA LYS A 344 4.12 -4.54 -20.74
C LYS A 344 4.38 -3.57 -19.58
N SER A 345 4.69 -4.07 -18.39
CA SER A 345 5.00 -3.23 -17.22
C SER A 345 6.23 -2.32 -17.46
N ARG A 346 7.28 -2.84 -18.11
CA ARG A 346 8.47 -2.06 -18.47
C ARG A 346 8.14 -0.96 -19.49
N LYS A 347 7.35 -1.28 -20.51
CA LYS A 347 6.88 -0.29 -21.50
C LYS A 347 6.03 0.79 -20.83
N TYR A 348 5.16 0.40 -19.91
CA TYR A 348 4.37 1.33 -19.10
C TYR A 348 5.26 2.26 -18.26
N ALA A 349 6.24 1.73 -17.52
CA ALA A 349 7.18 2.54 -16.73
C ALA A 349 7.93 3.57 -17.59
N ARG A 350 8.45 3.16 -18.75
CA ARG A 350 9.14 4.05 -19.70
C ARG A 350 8.22 5.16 -20.20
N ARG A 351 6.97 4.83 -20.54
CA ARG A 351 5.96 5.81 -20.98
C ARG A 351 5.63 6.80 -19.86
N PHE A 352 5.30 6.30 -18.67
CA PHE A 352 4.99 7.11 -17.49
C PHE A 352 6.12 8.08 -17.15
N GLY A 353 7.37 7.61 -17.21
CA GLY A 353 8.55 8.44 -16.97
C GLY A 353 8.69 9.59 -17.97
N ARG A 354 8.40 9.36 -19.26
CA ARG A 354 8.41 10.43 -20.29
C ARG A 354 7.30 11.45 -20.04
N GLU A 355 6.06 10.99 -19.85
CA GLU A 355 4.90 11.85 -19.61
C GLU A 355 5.10 12.73 -18.37
N ARG A 356 5.69 12.16 -17.30
CA ARG A 356 6.02 12.91 -16.08
C ARG A 356 7.10 13.96 -16.31
N LYS A 357 8.17 13.64 -17.05
CA LYS A 357 9.21 14.62 -17.40
C LYS A 357 8.63 15.78 -18.22
N GLU A 358 7.80 15.48 -19.21
CA GLU A 358 7.10 16.49 -20.02
C GLU A 358 6.18 17.38 -19.16
N ALA A 359 5.42 16.78 -18.23
CA ALA A 359 4.56 17.52 -17.31
C ALA A 359 5.35 18.42 -16.34
N ASP A 360 6.49 17.93 -15.82
CA ASP A 360 7.38 18.69 -14.96
C ASP A 360 8.03 19.87 -15.70
N GLU A 361 8.49 19.66 -16.94
CA GLU A 361 9.01 20.74 -17.80
C GLU A 361 7.94 21.78 -18.11
N LYS A 362 6.71 21.35 -18.44
CA LYS A 362 5.59 22.25 -18.68
C LYS A 362 5.28 23.08 -17.43
N ARG A 363 5.21 22.46 -16.26
CA ARG A 363 4.97 23.16 -14.98
C ARG A 363 6.04 24.21 -14.71
N ARG A 364 7.34 23.88 -14.91
CA ARG A 364 8.44 24.84 -14.76
C ARG A 364 8.32 26.04 -15.70
N ARG A 365 7.98 25.79 -16.98
CA ARG A 365 7.76 26.87 -17.97
C ARG A 365 6.57 27.78 -17.58
N ASP A 366 5.48 27.20 -17.08
CA ASP A 366 4.31 27.93 -16.64
C ASP A 366 4.60 28.77 -15.38
N GLU A 367 5.34 28.22 -14.41
CA GLU A 367 5.82 28.94 -13.21
C GLU A 367 6.75 30.11 -13.59
N ASP A 368 7.69 29.89 -14.51
CA ASP A 368 8.57 30.95 -15.01
C ASP A 368 7.80 32.05 -15.73
N ARG A 369 6.82 31.67 -16.56
CA ARG A 369 5.93 32.63 -17.24
C ARG A 369 5.13 33.44 -16.23
N ALA A 370 4.57 32.80 -15.20
CA ALA A 370 3.83 33.47 -14.13
C ALA A 370 4.74 34.42 -13.35
N ARG A 371 5.98 34.01 -13.04
CA ARG A 371 6.99 34.84 -12.37
C ARG A 371 7.35 36.07 -13.18
N ARG A 372 7.60 35.91 -14.49
CA ARG A 372 7.87 37.03 -15.42
C ARG A 372 6.69 38.00 -15.51
N LYS A 373 5.46 37.48 -15.59
CA LYS A 373 4.25 38.31 -15.62
C LYS A 373 4.08 39.12 -14.32
N ARG A 374 4.32 38.52 -13.15
CA ARG A 374 4.29 39.22 -11.86
C ARG A 374 5.37 40.30 -11.77
N ALA A 375 6.59 40.01 -12.23
CA ALA A 375 7.68 40.99 -12.26
C ALA A 375 7.38 42.18 -13.19
N ALA A 376 6.83 41.91 -14.38
CA ALA A 376 6.43 42.97 -15.31
C ALA A 376 5.30 43.85 -14.76
N GLN A 377 4.32 43.25 -14.07
CA GLN A 377 3.25 44.01 -13.40
C GLN A 377 3.75 44.87 -12.23
N ALA A 378 4.81 44.44 -11.53
CA ALA A 378 5.43 45.22 -10.47
C ALA A 378 6.30 46.38 -11.00
N GLN A 379 6.80 46.28 -12.24
CA GLN A 379 7.60 47.32 -12.89
C GLN A 379 6.75 48.32 -13.71
N ALA A 380 5.47 48.04 -13.92
CA ALA A 380 4.56 48.98 -14.58
C ALA A 380 4.25 50.16 -13.63
N THR A 381 4.81 51.32 -13.92
CA THR A 381 4.52 52.59 -13.23
C THR A 381 3.02 52.90 -13.35
N PRO A 382 2.32 53.31 -12.28
CA PRO A 382 0.95 53.80 -12.40
C PRO A 382 0.90 55.00 -13.37
N PRO A 383 -0.19 55.17 -14.14
CA PRO A 383 -0.28 56.23 -15.13
C PRO A 383 -0.13 57.61 -14.46
N PRO A 384 0.43 58.61 -15.16
CA PRO A 384 0.60 59.94 -14.60
C PRO A 384 -0.78 60.51 -14.25
N LEU A 385 -0.93 61.00 -13.02
CA LEU A 385 -2.07 61.80 -12.61
C LEU A 385 -2.06 63.09 -13.45
N GLY A 386 -2.90 63.13 -14.49
CA GLY A 386 -3.19 64.35 -15.23
C GLY A 386 -3.79 65.38 -14.27
N GLY A 387 -3.15 66.56 -14.20
CA GLY A 387 -3.60 67.67 -13.37
C GLY A 387 -4.93 68.24 -13.83
N GLY A 388 -5.80 68.57 -12.87
CA GLY A 388 -7.05 69.28 -13.13
C GLY A 388 -8.02 69.28 -11.95
N GLY A 389 -7.80 70.22 -11.00
CA GLY A 389 -8.81 70.98 -10.25
C GLY A 389 -9.98 70.32 -9.51
N GLY A 390 -10.05 70.57 -8.19
CA GLY A 390 -11.30 70.70 -7.41
C GLY A 390 -11.82 69.43 -6.74
N GLY A 391 -11.88 69.39 -5.40
CA GLY A 391 -12.32 68.26 -4.56
C GLY A 391 -13.80 67.87 -4.68
N PRO A 392 -14.33 66.92 -3.85
CA PRO A 392 -13.81 66.44 -2.56
C PRO A 392 -13.49 64.93 -2.48
N SER A 393 -12.63 64.59 -1.50
CA SER A 393 -12.33 63.24 -0.94
C SER A 393 -11.83 62.16 -1.92
N ALA A 394 -10.51 61.95 -1.93
CA ALA A 394 -9.81 60.95 -2.72
C ALA A 394 -10.08 59.50 -2.23
N PRO A 395 -10.19 58.50 -3.13
CA PRO A 395 -10.19 57.10 -2.73
C PRO A 395 -8.80 56.70 -2.24
N GLN A 396 -8.72 56.14 -1.03
CA GLN A 396 -7.47 55.68 -0.40
C GLN A 396 -6.68 54.75 -1.34
N SER A 397 -5.37 54.97 -1.43
CA SER A 397 -4.47 54.18 -2.27
C SER A 397 -4.43 52.71 -1.84
N ARG A 398 -4.07 51.80 -2.74
CA ARG A 398 -4.02 50.34 -2.46
C ARG A 398 -3.03 50.02 -1.32
N GLU A 399 -1.98 50.81 -1.15
CA GLU A 399 -1.04 50.70 -0.03
C GLU A 399 -1.67 51.16 1.30
N GLN A 400 -2.41 52.27 1.28
CA GLN A 400 -3.16 52.74 2.46
C GLN A 400 -4.21 51.71 2.93
N LYS A 401 -4.86 50.99 1.99
CA LYS A 401 -5.80 49.90 2.33
C LYS A 401 -5.11 48.67 2.91
N VAL A 402 -3.90 48.35 2.47
CA VAL A 402 -3.13 47.21 2.98
C VAL A 402 -2.57 47.52 4.38
N ASP A 403 -2.08 48.73 4.61
CA ASP A 403 -1.61 49.17 5.93
C ASP A 403 -2.76 49.28 6.94
N ALA A 404 -3.92 49.75 6.49
CA ALA A 404 -5.16 49.70 7.25
C ALA A 404 -5.58 48.28 7.66
N GLN A 405 -5.61 47.33 6.72
CA GLN A 405 -5.94 45.93 7.02
C GLN A 405 -4.90 45.29 7.96
N ARG A 406 -3.62 45.64 7.84
CA ARG A 406 -2.58 45.20 8.78
C ARG A 406 -2.80 45.77 10.18
N SER A 407 -3.19 47.05 10.29
CA SER A 407 -3.51 47.69 11.58
C SER A 407 -4.69 47.01 12.27
N VAL A 408 -5.79 46.77 11.54
CA VAL A 408 -6.98 46.06 12.05
C VAL A 408 -6.65 44.63 12.46
N THR A 409 -5.86 43.90 11.65
CA THR A 409 -5.47 42.52 11.97
C THR A 409 -4.58 42.45 13.21
N LYS A 410 -3.67 43.42 13.39
CA LYS A 410 -2.84 43.52 14.59
C LYS A 410 -3.71 43.79 15.82
N ARG A 411 -4.62 44.76 15.73
CA ARG A 411 -5.50 45.12 16.84
C ARG A 411 -6.49 44.02 17.22
N PHE A 412 -7.03 43.31 16.23
CA PHE A 412 -7.86 42.13 16.45
C PHE A 412 -7.13 41.05 17.27
N ARG A 413 -5.84 40.79 16.97
CA ARG A 413 -5.06 39.80 17.71
C ARG A 413 -4.78 40.23 19.16
N GLU A 414 -4.64 41.52 19.43
CA GLU A 414 -4.50 42.06 20.79
C GLU A 414 -5.79 41.85 21.58
N LEU A 415 -6.94 42.23 21.01
CA LEU A 415 -8.26 42.06 21.65
C LEU A 415 -8.63 40.58 21.88
N ARG A 416 -8.21 39.67 20.98
CA ARG A 416 -8.35 38.21 21.17
C ARG A 416 -7.51 37.67 22.33
N LYS A 417 -6.36 38.28 22.62
CA LYS A 417 -5.52 37.92 23.78
C LYS A 417 -6.10 38.47 25.09
N GLU A 418 -6.85 39.56 25.04
CA GLU A 418 -7.59 40.13 26.16
C GLU A 418 -8.91 39.39 26.49
N GLY A 419 -9.22 38.32 25.75
CA GLY A 419 -10.34 37.42 26.04
C GLY A 419 -11.65 37.74 25.32
N MET A 420 -11.69 38.72 24.40
CA MET A 420 -12.91 39.02 23.63
C MET A 420 -13.27 37.93 22.63
N SER A 421 -14.58 37.77 22.38
CA SER A 421 -15.09 36.92 21.31
C SER A 421 -14.65 37.43 19.94
N ALA A 422 -14.58 36.55 18.93
CA ALA A 422 -14.08 36.92 17.61
C ALA A 422 -14.92 38.01 16.94
N ALA A 423 -16.25 37.99 17.12
CA ALA A 423 -17.16 38.99 16.56
C ALA A 423 -16.95 40.37 17.21
N GLU A 424 -16.85 40.43 18.55
CA GLU A 424 -16.64 41.68 19.29
C GLU A 424 -15.25 42.26 19.04
N ALA A 425 -14.22 41.41 19.04
CA ALA A 425 -12.85 41.84 18.78
C ALA A 425 -12.67 42.41 17.37
N MET A 426 -13.36 41.85 16.36
CA MET A 426 -13.27 42.34 14.99
C MET A 426 -14.05 43.64 14.78
N GLY A 427 -15.22 43.79 15.42
CA GLY A 427 -15.97 45.05 15.42
C GLY A 427 -15.16 46.18 16.04
N LYS A 428 -14.69 45.98 17.28
CA LYS A 428 -13.90 46.97 18.02
C LYS A 428 -12.58 47.33 17.33
N ALA A 429 -11.89 46.37 16.71
CA ALA A 429 -10.66 46.62 15.95
C ALA A 429 -10.89 47.49 14.70
N ARG A 430 -12.06 47.37 14.05
CA ARG A 430 -12.42 48.22 12.90
C ARG A 430 -12.79 49.63 13.34
N ASP A 431 -13.58 49.75 14.41
CA ASP A 431 -13.98 51.04 14.97
C ASP A 431 -12.77 51.87 15.42
N GLU A 432 -11.85 51.27 16.20
CA GLU A 432 -10.65 51.94 16.70
C GLU A 432 -9.66 52.32 15.58
N CYS A 433 -9.72 51.65 14.43
CA CYS A 433 -8.88 51.94 13.26
C CYS A 433 -9.57 52.83 12.22
N GLY A 434 -10.75 53.39 12.52
CA GLY A 434 -11.47 54.32 11.65
C GLY A 434 -12.19 53.68 10.46
N PHE A 435 -12.56 52.40 10.58
CA PHE A 435 -13.32 51.62 9.58
C PHE A 435 -14.76 51.35 10.02
N ALA A 436 -15.35 52.27 10.79
CA ALA A 436 -16.77 52.25 11.10
C ALA A 436 -17.58 52.51 9.83
N ASP A 437 -18.46 51.58 9.48
CA ASP A 437 -19.35 51.73 8.32
C ASP A 437 -20.40 52.81 8.65
N GLU A 438 -20.41 53.95 7.94
CA GLU A 438 -21.39 55.03 8.14
C GLU A 438 -22.83 54.66 7.73
N ASP A 439 -23.06 53.48 7.16
CA ASP A 439 -24.39 52.98 6.85
C ASP A 439 -24.51 51.55 7.39
N GLY A 440 -25.45 51.32 8.31
CA GLY A 440 -25.66 50.09 9.09
C GLY A 440 -25.99 48.80 8.30
N LYS A 441 -25.31 48.52 7.19
CA LYS A 441 -25.26 47.21 6.54
C LYS A 441 -24.05 46.45 7.08
N LYS A 442 -24.30 45.44 7.91
CA LYS A 442 -23.31 44.44 8.29
C LYS A 442 -22.74 43.78 7.03
N ASP A 443 -21.53 44.17 6.67
CA ASP A 443 -20.77 43.58 5.58
C ASP A 443 -20.27 42.20 6.07
N ASP A 444 -21.09 41.15 5.90
CA ASP A 444 -20.83 39.81 6.41
C ASP A 444 -19.59 39.18 5.71
N PRO A 445 -18.47 39.00 6.43
CA PRO A 445 -17.28 38.38 5.86
C PRO A 445 -17.53 36.91 5.48
N GLY A 446 -18.48 36.24 6.14
CA GLY A 446 -18.85 34.85 5.85
C GLY A 446 -19.40 34.69 4.44
N ALA A 447 -20.32 35.58 4.03
CA ALA A 447 -20.88 35.60 2.68
C ALA A 447 -19.82 35.83 1.58
N LYS A 448 -18.79 36.65 1.83
CA LYS A 448 -17.70 36.88 0.86
C LYS A 448 -16.75 35.69 0.75
N VAL A 449 -16.54 34.96 1.84
CA VAL A 449 -15.76 33.71 1.82
C VAL A 449 -16.56 32.60 1.14
N ALA A 450 -17.85 32.46 1.42
CA ALA A 450 -18.75 31.52 0.74
C ALA A 450 -18.75 31.72 -0.79
N ALA A 451 -18.85 32.97 -1.24
CA ALA A 451 -18.78 33.30 -2.66
C ALA A 451 -17.41 32.99 -3.31
N MET A 452 -16.30 33.02 -2.57
CA MET A 452 -14.98 32.61 -3.07
C MET A 452 -14.84 31.09 -3.25
N PHE A 453 -15.62 30.31 -2.51
CA PHE A 453 -15.68 28.85 -2.63
C PHE A 453 -16.92 28.35 -3.39
N GLY A 454 -17.70 29.26 -3.99
CA GLY A 454 -18.86 28.93 -4.81
C GLY A 454 -20.07 28.40 -4.04
N MET A 455 -20.21 28.75 -2.76
CA MET A 455 -21.34 28.40 -1.89
C MET A 455 -22.39 29.49 -1.81
#